data_AF-A0A5F9CP19-F1
#
_entry.id   AF-A0A5F9CP19-F1
#
_cell.length_a   1.000
_cell.length_b   1.000
_cell.length_c   1.000
_cell.angle_alpha   90.00
_cell.angle_beta   90.00
_cell.angle_gamma   90.00
#
_symmetry.space_group_name_H-M   'P 1'
#
loop_
_entity.id
_entity.type
_entity.pdbx_description
1 polymer ?
#
loop_
_entity_poly.entity_id
_entity_poly.type
_entity_poly.pdbx_seq_one_letter_code
_entity_poly.pdbx_strand_id
1 'polypeptide(L)' 'EVKFRNVSGNKWNLGSSTKDPQGIYSCKGATKSSESLHVYFRTSDKQTLLPNDQLYQPLKDREDDQYSHLQGNNLRKH' A
#
# COMPACT_ATOMS: atom_id res chain seq x y z
N GLU A 1 -0.36 -26.97 -5.37
CA GLU A 1 -0.14 -27.03 -6.83
C GLU A 1 -0.60 -25.71 -7.46
N VAL A 2 0.30 -24.95 -8.08
CA VAL A 2 -0.07 -23.69 -8.76
C VAL A 2 -0.71 -24.07 -10.10
N LYS A 3 -2.02 -23.85 -10.25
CA LYS A 3 -2.74 -24.14 -11.49
C LYS A 3 -2.55 -22.98 -12.47
N PHE A 4 -1.61 -23.13 -13.39
CA PHE A 4 -1.39 -22.18 -14.47
C PHE A 4 -2.53 -22.29 -15.50
N ARG A 5 -3.19 -21.17 -15.80
CA ARG A 5 -4.28 -21.11 -16.79
C ARG A 5 -3.85 -20.23 -17.97
N ASN A 6 -4.07 -20.73 -19.18
CA ASN A 6 -4.00 -19.92 -20.39
C ASN A 6 -5.17 -18.90 -20.34
N VAL A 7 -4.86 -17.61 -20.49
CA VAL A 7 -5.88 -16.53 -20.41
C VAL A 7 -6.49 -16.26 -21.78
N SER A 8 -5.68 -16.38 -22.83
CA SER A 8 -6.07 -16.27 -24.24
C SER A 8 -4.91 -16.75 -25.10
N GLY A 9 -5.17 -17.60 -26.10
CA GLY A 9 -4.24 -18.06 -27.15
C GLY A 9 -2.77 -18.19 -26.73
N ASN A 10 -2.05 -17.06 -26.74
CA ASN A 10 -0.61 -16.95 -26.57
C ASN A 10 -0.18 -16.27 -25.23
N LYS A 11 -1.09 -16.04 -24.28
CA LYS A 11 -0.82 -15.34 -23.01
C LYS A 11 -0.95 -16.26 -21.80
N TRP A 12 0.10 -16.29 -20.99
CA TRP A 12 0.19 -17.08 -19.77
C TRP A 12 -0.01 -16.21 -18.52
N ASN A 13 -0.85 -16.67 -17.58
CA ASN A 13 -1.01 -16.04 -16.28
C ASN A 13 -0.01 -16.63 -15.29
N LEU A 14 0.89 -15.79 -14.77
CA LEU A 14 1.91 -16.16 -13.77
C LEU A 14 1.43 -15.95 -12.33
N GLY A 15 0.23 -15.43 -12.13
CA GLY A 15 -0.36 -15.11 -10.83
C GLY A 15 -0.25 -13.63 -10.45
N SER A 16 -0.49 -13.34 -9.17
CA SER A 16 -0.38 -11.97 -8.64
C SER A 16 1.09 -11.51 -8.64
N SER A 17 1.34 -10.29 -9.08
CA SER A 17 2.66 -9.63 -8.98
C SER A 17 3.19 -9.59 -7.55
N THR A 18 2.30 -9.45 -6.56
CA THR A 18 2.64 -9.41 -5.13
C THR A 18 3.09 -10.76 -4.55
N LYS A 19 3.04 -11.83 -5.34
CA LYS A 19 3.61 -13.14 -4.96
C LYS A 19 4.99 -13.34 -5.56
N ASP A 20 5.56 -12.28 -6.13
CA ASP A 20 6.88 -12.23 -6.75
C ASP A 20 7.15 -13.43 -7.67
N PRO A 21 6.36 -13.59 -8.76
CA PRO A 21 6.54 -14.70 -9.68
C PRO A 21 7.94 -14.67 -10.30
N GLN A 22 8.66 -15.78 -10.16
CA GLN A 22 10.02 -15.97 -10.67
C GLN A 22 10.13 -17.33 -11.37
N GLY A 23 10.90 -17.40 -12.45
CA GLY A 23 11.16 -18.66 -13.15
C GLY A 23 11.55 -18.48 -14.62
N ILE A 24 11.87 -19.59 -15.27
CA ILE A 24 12.20 -19.65 -16.70
C ILE A 24 11.00 -20.23 -17.45
N TYR A 25 10.56 -19.55 -18.51
CA TYR A 25 9.41 -19.95 -19.31
C TYR A 25 9.79 -20.02 -20.78
N SER A 26 9.20 -20.98 -21.50
CA SER A 26 9.32 -21.07 -22.95
C SER A 26 7.96 -21.38 -23.57
N CYS A 27 7.75 -20.89 -24.78
CA CYS A 27 6.55 -21.18 -25.56
C CYS A 27 6.88 -22.22 -26.62
N LYS A 28 6.06 -23.27 -26.70
CA LYS A 28 6.13 -24.23 -27.80
C LYS A 28 5.04 -23.90 -28.83
N GLY A 29 5.46 -23.37 -29.98
CA GLY A 29 4.57 -23.18 -31.12
C GLY A 29 4.41 -24.46 -31.94
N ALA A 30 3.61 -24.40 -33.01
CA ALA A 30 3.33 -25.55 -33.88
C ALA A 30 4.59 -26.11 -34.57
N THR A 31 5.54 -25.24 -34.91
CA THR A 31 6.73 -25.63 -35.70
C THR A 31 8.05 -25.33 -35.01
N LYS A 32 8.07 -24.49 -33.97
CA LYS A 32 9.28 -24.06 -33.27
C LYS A 32 9.02 -23.71 -31.81
N SER A 33 10.02 -23.96 -30.97
CA SER A 33 10.07 -23.42 -29.61
C SER A 33 10.63 -21.99 -29.63
N SER A 34 10.14 -21.15 -28.74
CA SER A 34 10.80 -19.88 -28.43
C SER A 34 12.07 -20.12 -27.62
N GLU A 35 12.90 -19.08 -27.57
CA GLU A 35 13.93 -18.96 -26.54
C GLU A 35 13.30 -18.87 -25.15
N SER A 36 14.13 -19.16 -24.14
CA SER A 36 13.75 -19.13 -22.74
C SER A 36 13.69 -17.69 -22.21
N LEU A 37 12.56 -17.32 -21.61
CA LEU A 37 12.37 -16.06 -20.92
C LEU A 37 12.62 -16.25 -19.41
N HIS A 38 13.58 -15.50 -18.86
CA HIS A 38 13.77 -15.41 -17.42
C HIS A 38 12.83 -14.33 -16.86
N VAL A 39 11.85 -14.74 -16.08
CA VAL A 39 10.93 -13.83 -15.39
C VAL A 39 11.46 -13.61 -13.97
N TYR A 40 11.75 -12.35 -13.67
CA TYR A 40 12.11 -11.90 -12.34
C TYR A 40 11.20 -10.73 -11.96
N PHE A 41 10.23 -10.98 -11.09
CA PHE A 41 9.34 -9.94 -10.59
C PHE A 41 9.73 -9.55 -9.17
N ARG A 42 9.83 -8.24 -8.93
CA ARG A 42 10.02 -7.67 -7.60
C ARG A 42 8.98 -6.58 -7.44
N THR A 43 8.05 -6.77 -6.51
CA THR A 43 7.26 -5.64 -6.03
C THR A 43 8.00 -4.94 -4.89
N SER A 44 7.93 -3.61 -4.83
CA SER A 44 8.25 -2.89 -3.60
C SER A 44 7.20 -3.25 -2.55
N ASP A 45 7.60 -3.33 -1.28
CA ASP A 45 6.65 -3.47 -0.18
C ASP A 45 5.60 -2.37 -0.31
N LYS A 46 4.33 -2.75 -0.43
CA LYS A 46 3.25 -1.76 -0.35
C LYS A 46 3.38 -1.14 1.03
N GLN A 47 3.64 0.16 1.06
CA GLN A 47 3.63 0.92 2.30
C GLN A 47 2.23 0.75 2.91
N THR A 48 2.11 -0.06 3.95
CA THR A 48 0.87 -0.16 4.72
C THR A 48 0.66 1.22 5.34
N LEU A 49 -0.22 2.03 4.74
CA LEU A 49 -0.63 3.28 5.35
C LEU A 49 -1.31 2.93 6.67
N LEU A 50 -0.58 3.09 7.77
CA LEU A 50 -1.15 2.93 9.10
C LEU A 50 -2.19 4.05 9.27
N PRO A 51 -3.45 3.72 9.61
CA PRO A 51 -4.47 4.74 9.85
C PRO A 51 -4.05 5.68 10.99
N ASN A 52 -4.28 6.98 10.79
CA ASN A 52 -3.92 8.05 11.74
C ASN A 52 -4.54 7.89 13.13
N ASP A 53 -5.61 7.09 13.26
CA ASP A 53 -6.33 6.85 14.51
C ASP A 53 -5.49 6.12 15.58
N GLN A 54 -4.30 5.63 15.22
CA GLN A 54 -3.34 5.03 16.16
C GLN A 54 -2.19 5.96 16.55
N LEU A 55 -2.08 7.15 15.92
CA LEU A 55 -0.89 8.00 16.06
C LEU A 55 -1.01 9.03 17.19
N TYR A 56 -2.22 9.37 17.61
CA TYR A 56 -2.44 10.39 18.62
C TYR A 56 -3.18 9.81 19.82
N GLN A 57 -2.57 9.98 20.99
CA GLN A 57 -3.32 9.92 22.25
C GLN A 57 -4.37 11.03 22.19
N PRO A 58 -5.67 10.74 22.41
CA PRO A 58 -6.68 11.79 22.51
C PRO A 58 -6.24 12.77 23.59
N LEU A 59 -6.18 14.06 23.24
CA LEU A 59 -6.00 15.09 24.25
C LEU A 59 -7.17 14.94 25.23
N LYS A 60 -6.86 14.60 26.48
CA LYS A 60 -7.87 14.59 27.54
C LYS A 60 -8.53 15.96 27.60
N ASP A 61 -9.81 15.97 27.96
CA ASP A 61 -10.52 17.20 28.30
C ASP A 61 -9.66 17.97 29.30
N ARG A 62 -9.19 19.14 28.87
CA ARG A 62 -8.43 20.04 29.74
C ARG A 62 -9.46 20.72 30.62
N GLU A 63 -9.34 20.55 31.93
CA GLU A 63 -10.13 21.32 32.89
C GLU A 63 -9.85 22.81 32.67
N ASP A 64 -10.87 23.55 32.23
CA ASP A 64 -10.80 25.00 31.94
C ASP A 64 -10.36 25.80 33.18
N ASP A 65 -10.56 25.21 34.36
CA ASP A 65 -10.19 25.72 35.69
C ASP A 65 -8.68 25.96 35.87
N GLN A 66 -7.81 25.40 35.00
CA GLN A 66 -6.36 25.64 35.04
C GLN A 66 -5.90 26.87 34.25
N TYR A 67 -6.77 27.52 33.48
CA TYR A 67 -6.40 28.71 32.71
C TYR A 67 -6.82 29.98 33.44
N SER A 68 -5.84 30.84 33.73
CA SER A 68 -6.11 32.19 34.22
C SER A 68 -6.76 33.02 33.11
N HIS A 69 -8.08 33.22 33.22
CA HIS A 69 -8.83 34.11 32.32
C HIS A 69 -8.26 35.53 32.45
N LEU A 70 -7.53 35.99 31.43
CA LEU A 70 -7.08 37.37 31.35
C LEU A 70 -8.30 38.24 31.04
N GLN A 71 -8.91 38.80 32.09
CA GLN A 71 -10.04 39.72 31.99
C GLN A 71 -9.61 40.97 31.20
N GLY A 72 -10.29 41.20 30.07
CA GLY A 72 -10.11 42.37 29.23
C GLY A 72 -10.19 43.67 30.03
N ASN A 73 -9.19 44.51 29.84
CA ASN A 73 -9.07 45.91 30.22
C ASN A 73 -10.42 46.67 30.26
N ASN A 74 -10.81 47.08 31.47
CA ASN A 74 -11.95 47.97 31.73
C ASN A 74 -11.83 49.29 30.95
N LEU A 75 -12.86 49.66 30.18
CA LEU A 75 -13.00 51.01 29.62
C LEU A 75 -13.02 52.02 30.78
N ARG A 76 -12.02 52.92 30.81
CA ARG A 76 -12.04 54.10 31.67
C ARG A 76 -13.19 55.00 31.22
N LYS A 77 -14.22 55.15 32.08
CA LYS A 77 -15.27 56.15 31.89
C LYS A 77 -14.72 57.55 32.18
N HIS A 78 -15.21 58.49 31.37
CA HIS A 78 -14.77 59.87 31.21
C HIS A 78 -15.09 60.78 32.39
#